data_AF-A0A4V1SCU0-F1
#
_entry.id   AF-A0A4V1SCU0-F1
#
_cell.length_a   1.000
_cell.length_b   1.000
_cell.length_c   1.000
_cell.angle_alpha   90.00
_cell.angle_beta   90.00
_cell.angle_gamma   90.00
#
_symmetry.space_group_name_H-M   'P 1'
#
loop_
_entity.id
_entity.type
_entity.pdbx_description
1 polymer ?
#
loop_
_entity_poly.entity_id
_entity_poly.type
_entity_poly.pdbx_seq_one_letter_code
_entity_poly.pdbx_strand_id
1 'polypeptide(L)'
;MEGTMQPHMTAAEVTQFELQLAGLGSLLEFGCGGSTVVAARQVRRIVSVDSDPAWLAKVQADVAREVVEFAPFHADIGPVGEWGYPADESRIRDWPRYHTDIWRSVQGSPDAVLIDGRFRVACLLQSIIHCKPECIFLFHDFQDRPHYHAVLRHVDVLARVDTLAVMRAKQQVDGTAVLHDLFDHYLIPD
;
A
#
# COMPACT_ATOMS: atom_id res chain seq x y z
N MET A 1 -8.81 20.08 20.91
CA MET A 1 -7.70 19.33 20.31
C MET A 1 -8.33 18.11 19.65
N GLU A 2 -8.44 18.11 18.33
CA GLU A 2 -8.81 16.88 17.61
C GLU A 2 -7.72 15.83 17.88
N GLY A 3 -8.13 14.62 18.25
CA GLY A 3 -7.20 13.54 18.54
C GLY A 3 -6.47 13.09 17.27
N THR A 4 -5.21 12.68 17.41
CA THR A 4 -4.41 12.10 16.33
C THR A 4 -5.11 10.89 15.71
N MET A 5 -5.13 10.80 14.37
CA MET A 5 -5.69 9.66 13.65
C MET A 5 -5.16 8.32 14.18
N GLN A 6 -6.06 7.37 14.37
CA GLN A 6 -5.71 6.01 14.80
C GLN A 6 -5.76 5.06 13.59
N PRO A 7 -4.86 4.06 13.51
CA PRO A 7 -4.90 3.07 12.45
C PRO A 7 -6.15 2.19 12.58
N HIS A 8 -6.71 1.78 11.46
CA HIS A 8 -7.74 0.74 11.40
C HIS A 8 -7.11 -0.66 11.47
N MET A 9 -6.31 -0.89 12.52
CA MET A 9 -5.57 -2.11 12.78
C MET A 9 -5.78 -2.55 14.22
N THR A 10 -5.72 -3.86 14.49
CA THR A 10 -5.68 -4.35 15.87
C THR A 10 -4.37 -3.95 16.55
N ALA A 11 -4.31 -3.99 17.89
CA ALA A 11 -3.05 -3.72 18.59
C ALA A 11 -1.93 -4.70 18.22
N ALA A 12 -2.29 -5.96 17.90
CA ALA A 12 -1.33 -6.96 17.44
C ALA A 12 -0.82 -6.64 16.02
N GLU A 13 -1.70 -6.21 15.13
CA GLU A 13 -1.33 -5.76 13.78
C GLU A 13 -0.44 -4.52 13.82
N VAL A 14 -0.75 -3.53 14.66
CA VAL A 14 0.11 -2.34 14.85
C VAL A 14 1.49 -2.76 15.34
N THR A 15 1.56 -3.65 16.34
CA THR A 15 2.85 -4.14 16.87
C THR A 15 3.65 -4.85 15.77
N GLN A 16 2.99 -5.69 14.96
CA GLN A 16 3.64 -6.38 13.85
C GLN A 16 4.10 -5.41 12.75
N PHE A 17 3.30 -4.39 12.44
CA PHE A 17 3.64 -3.36 11.47
C PHE A 17 4.88 -2.56 11.92
N GLU A 18 4.90 -2.08 13.17
CA GLU A 18 6.07 -1.41 13.74
C GLU A 18 7.32 -2.31 13.72
N LEU A 19 7.17 -3.60 14.06
CA LEU A 19 8.27 -4.56 14.01
C LEU A 19 8.85 -4.73 12.60
N GLN A 20 8.00 -4.76 11.56
CA GLN A 20 8.47 -4.87 10.18
C GLN A 20 9.14 -3.59 9.67
N LEU A 21 8.73 -2.42 10.17
CA LEU A 21 9.33 -1.13 9.77
C LEU A 21 10.58 -0.76 10.57
N ALA A 22 10.81 -1.41 11.72
CA ALA A 22 11.93 -1.11 12.59
C ALA A 22 13.29 -1.18 11.85
N GLY A 23 14.00 -0.06 11.84
CA GLY A 23 15.32 0.05 11.20
C GLY A 23 15.30 0.22 9.68
N LEU A 24 14.12 0.24 9.05
CA LEU A 24 14.00 0.53 7.62
C LEU A 24 14.13 2.03 7.33
N GLY A 25 14.63 2.36 6.13
CA GLY A 25 14.79 3.76 5.71
C GLY A 25 13.53 4.36 5.10
N SER A 26 12.73 3.54 4.41
CA SER A 26 11.64 4.01 3.56
C SER A 26 10.43 3.07 3.49
N LEU A 27 9.25 3.66 3.43
CA LEU A 27 7.97 3.00 3.16
C LEU A 27 7.33 3.63 1.91
N LEU A 28 6.82 2.78 1.02
CA LEU A 28 5.78 3.16 0.07
C LEU A 28 4.45 2.60 0.60
N GLU A 29 3.38 3.36 0.58
CA GLU A 29 2.05 2.85 0.93
C GLU A 29 1.04 3.17 -0.17
N PHE A 30 0.17 2.18 -0.43
CA PHE A 30 -1.04 2.34 -1.21
C PHE A 30 -2.21 2.34 -0.23
N GLY A 31 -2.89 3.47 -0.11
CA GLY A 31 -3.82 3.78 0.98
C GLY A 31 -3.09 4.51 2.11
N CYS A 32 -3.63 5.65 2.53
CA CYS A 32 -3.08 6.46 3.63
C CYS A 32 -4.05 6.53 4.81
N GLY A 33 -3.55 6.78 6.02
CA GLY A 33 -4.40 6.86 7.20
C GLY A 33 -3.64 6.85 8.52
N GLY A 34 -4.23 6.23 9.55
CA GLY A 34 -3.58 6.14 10.86
C GLY A 34 -2.33 5.26 10.85
N SER A 35 -2.24 4.30 9.94
CA SER A 35 -1.02 3.51 9.70
C SER A 35 0.14 4.39 9.24
N THR A 36 -0.13 5.42 8.43
CA THR A 36 0.86 6.43 8.02
C THR A 36 1.46 7.16 9.21
N VAL A 37 0.64 7.53 10.21
CA VAL A 37 1.09 8.20 11.43
C VAL A 37 1.96 7.28 12.29
N VAL A 38 1.62 5.98 12.36
CA VAL A 38 2.46 4.97 13.01
C VAL A 38 3.81 4.83 12.27
N ALA A 39 3.77 4.67 10.95
CA ALA A 39 4.97 4.53 10.12
C ALA A 39 5.90 5.76 10.19
N ALA A 40 5.33 6.97 10.31
CA ALA A 40 6.07 8.22 10.40
C ALA A 40 7.02 8.30 11.60
N ARG A 41 6.80 7.44 12.61
CA ARG A 41 7.66 7.30 13.79
C ARG A 41 8.75 6.23 13.64
N GLN A 42 8.65 5.40 12.60
CA GLN A 42 9.52 4.24 12.38
C GLN A 42 10.53 4.46 11.27
N VAL A 43 10.12 5.08 10.16
CA VAL A 43 10.96 5.26 8.95
C VAL A 43 11.31 6.73 8.71
N ARG A 44 12.33 6.97 7.88
CA ARG A 44 12.78 8.33 7.56
C ARG A 44 11.98 8.97 6.42
N ARG A 45 11.46 8.16 5.50
CA ARG A 45 10.74 8.60 4.31
C ARG A 45 9.50 7.76 4.07
N ILE A 46 8.38 8.42 3.78
CA ILE A 46 7.14 7.78 3.38
C ILE A 46 6.68 8.40 2.06
N VAL A 47 6.43 7.54 1.08
CA VAL A 47 5.69 7.90 -0.13
C VAL A 47 4.30 7.30 0.00
N SER A 48 3.26 8.12 -0.10
CA SER A 48 1.90 7.70 0.25
C SER A 48 0.94 7.96 -0.90
N VAL A 49 0.36 6.90 -1.46
CA VAL A 49 -0.57 6.94 -2.58
C VAL A 49 -2.00 6.83 -2.06
N ASP A 50 -2.87 7.75 -2.45
CA ASP A 50 -4.31 7.64 -2.20
C ASP A 50 -5.11 8.25 -3.36
N SER A 51 -6.39 7.86 -3.46
CA SER A 51 -7.32 8.34 -4.48
C SER A 51 -8.16 9.53 -4.00
N ASP A 52 -8.27 9.75 -2.69
CA ASP A 52 -9.00 10.90 -2.13
C ASP A 52 -8.01 12.03 -1.76
N PRO A 53 -8.02 13.16 -2.48
CA PRO A 53 -7.11 14.27 -2.20
C PRO A 53 -7.42 14.98 -0.89
N ALA A 54 -8.69 14.99 -0.44
CA ALA A 54 -9.08 15.59 0.83
C ALA A 54 -8.62 14.70 2.00
N TRP A 55 -8.72 13.38 1.85
CA TRP A 55 -8.18 12.43 2.82
C TRP A 55 -6.65 12.52 2.93
N LEU A 56 -5.93 12.57 1.79
CA LEU A 56 -4.48 12.80 1.76
C LEU A 56 -4.07 14.08 2.49
N ALA A 57 -4.77 15.19 2.25
CA ALA A 57 -4.48 16.45 2.91
C ALA A 57 -4.68 16.36 4.44
N LYS A 58 -5.69 15.60 4.88
CA LYS A 58 -5.95 15.35 6.31
C LYS A 58 -4.82 14.52 6.93
N VAL A 59 -4.41 13.42 6.29
CA VAL A 59 -3.30 12.58 6.77
C VAL A 59 -2.00 13.38 6.80
N GLN A 60 -1.72 14.17 5.76
CA GLN A 60 -0.55 15.04 5.70
C GLN A 60 -0.49 16.02 6.89
N ALA A 61 -1.62 16.60 7.29
CA ALA A 61 -1.68 17.52 8.43
C ALA A 61 -1.35 16.83 9.77
N ASP A 62 -1.75 15.57 9.94
CA ASP A 62 -1.41 14.79 11.12
C ASP A 62 0.05 14.34 11.12
N VAL A 63 0.56 13.89 9.98
CA VAL A 63 1.96 13.47 9.79
C VAL A 63 2.94 14.64 9.95
N ALA A 64 2.53 15.87 9.65
CA ALA A 64 3.37 17.08 9.80
C ALA A 64 3.90 17.31 11.24
N ARG A 65 3.38 16.57 12.23
CA ARG A 65 3.83 16.59 13.63
C ARG A 65 5.04 15.68 13.88
N GLU A 66 5.33 14.76 12.96
CA GLU A 66 6.37 13.76 13.07
C GLU A 66 7.62 14.18 12.26
N VAL A 67 8.79 13.64 12.62
CA VAL A 67 10.06 13.94 11.92
C VAL A 67 10.28 12.93 10.80
N VAL A 68 9.53 13.09 9.70
CA VAL A 68 9.57 12.22 8.52
C VAL A 68 9.55 13.03 7.23
N GLU A 69 10.25 12.56 6.19
CA GLU A 69 10.04 13.05 4.83
C GLU A 69 8.77 12.41 4.26
N PHE A 70 7.66 13.15 4.28
CA PHE A 70 6.38 12.69 3.75
C PHE A 70 6.12 13.22 2.34
N ALA A 71 5.93 12.32 1.38
CA ALA A 71 5.64 12.61 -0.01
C ALA A 71 4.26 12.05 -0.41
N PRO A 72 3.18 12.84 -0.28
CA PRO A 72 1.85 12.43 -0.72
C PRO A 72 1.77 12.38 -2.25
N PHE A 73 1.06 11.39 -2.77
CA PHE A 73 0.78 11.21 -4.18
C PHE A 73 -0.72 10.95 -4.38
N HIS A 74 -1.41 11.93 -4.94
CA HIS A 74 -2.81 11.79 -5.30
C HIS A 74 -2.93 11.08 -6.65
N ALA A 75 -3.45 9.85 -6.62
CA ALA A 75 -3.82 9.11 -7.81
C ALA A 75 -5.25 9.47 -8.24
N ASP A 76 -5.38 10.46 -9.14
CA ASP A 76 -6.68 10.85 -9.68
C ASP A 76 -7.27 9.74 -10.57
N ILE A 77 -8.21 9.01 -9.99
CA ILE A 77 -9.00 7.94 -10.63
C ILE A 77 -10.44 8.38 -10.94
N GLY A 78 -10.72 9.69 -10.88
CA GLY A 78 -12.07 10.24 -10.99
C GLY A 78 -12.75 10.52 -9.65
N PRO A 79 -14.07 10.80 -9.65
CA PRO A 79 -14.82 11.00 -8.43
C PRO A 79 -14.73 9.76 -7.54
N VAL A 80 -14.49 9.95 -6.24
CA VAL A 80 -14.39 8.88 -5.25
C VAL A 80 -15.45 9.02 -4.16
N GLY A 81 -15.86 7.89 -3.60
CA GLY A 81 -16.77 7.77 -2.48
C GLY A 81 -16.06 7.34 -1.19
N GLU A 82 -16.77 6.55 -0.38
CA GLU A 82 -16.22 6.00 0.87
C GLU A 82 -14.93 5.21 0.60
N TRP A 83 -13.96 5.28 1.51
CA TRP A 83 -12.68 4.56 1.42
C TRP A 83 -11.90 4.75 0.11
N GLY A 84 -12.12 5.88 -0.59
CA GLY A 84 -11.46 6.17 -1.85
C GLY A 84 -11.90 5.28 -3.02
N TYR A 85 -13.01 4.55 -2.90
CA TYR A 85 -13.57 3.79 -4.01
C TYR A 85 -13.98 4.72 -5.15
N PRO A 86 -13.75 4.37 -6.42
CA PRO A 86 -14.37 5.07 -7.54
C PRO A 86 -15.89 5.14 -7.36
N ALA A 87 -16.47 6.34 -7.49
CA ALA A 87 -17.91 6.53 -7.34
C ALA A 87 -18.70 5.95 -8.52
N ASP A 88 -18.08 5.89 -9.70
CA ASP A 88 -18.61 5.30 -10.92
C ASP A 88 -17.47 4.90 -11.89
N GLU A 89 -17.83 4.25 -13.00
CA GLU A 89 -16.89 3.78 -14.02
C GLU A 89 -16.55 4.82 -15.10
N SER A 90 -17.00 6.08 -14.98
CA SER A 90 -16.81 7.12 -16.02
C SER A 90 -15.33 7.41 -16.32
N ARG A 91 -14.46 7.14 -15.34
CA ARG A 91 -13.00 7.33 -15.41
C ARG A 91 -12.23 6.01 -15.30
N ILE A 92 -12.83 4.87 -15.65
CA ILE A 92 -12.19 3.55 -15.57
C ILE A 92 -10.81 3.47 -16.26
N ARG A 93 -10.61 4.22 -17.36
CA ARG A 93 -9.33 4.31 -18.06
C ARG A 93 -8.19 4.90 -17.22
N ASP A 94 -8.52 5.62 -16.16
CA ASP A 94 -7.58 6.31 -15.28
C ASP A 94 -7.33 5.55 -13.98
N TRP A 95 -8.13 4.53 -13.67
CA TRP A 95 -7.96 3.68 -12.49
C TRP A 95 -6.54 3.09 -12.34
N PRO A 96 -5.87 2.65 -13.42
CA PRO A 96 -4.53 2.11 -13.30
C PRO A 96 -3.50 3.08 -12.71
N ARG A 97 -3.73 4.39 -12.83
CA ARG A 97 -2.86 5.43 -12.26
C ARG A 97 -2.58 5.22 -10.77
N TYR A 98 -3.55 4.63 -10.04
CA TYR A 98 -3.42 4.29 -8.62
C TYR A 98 -2.23 3.38 -8.33
N HIS A 99 -1.99 2.37 -9.17
CA HIS A 99 -0.93 1.39 -8.95
C HIS A 99 0.24 1.52 -9.93
N THR A 100 0.14 2.35 -10.99
CA THR A 100 1.20 2.49 -12.02
C THR A 100 2.04 3.75 -11.89
N ASP A 101 1.43 4.90 -11.62
CA ASP A 101 2.11 6.18 -11.92
C ASP A 101 3.15 6.56 -10.87
N ILE A 102 2.96 6.11 -9.63
CA ILE A 102 3.89 6.37 -8.53
C ILE A 102 5.30 5.87 -8.83
N TRP A 103 5.43 4.77 -9.57
CA TRP A 103 6.71 4.15 -9.92
C TRP A 103 7.57 4.98 -10.87
N ARG A 104 6.99 6.01 -11.52
CA ARG A 104 7.74 6.99 -12.31
C ARG A 104 8.41 8.07 -11.45
N SER A 105 7.90 8.25 -10.23
CA SER A 105 8.31 9.31 -9.30
C SER A 105 9.16 8.80 -8.15
N VAL A 106 8.97 7.53 -7.76
CA VAL A 106 9.77 6.88 -6.72
C VAL A 106 11.18 6.61 -7.26
N GLN A 107 12.19 7.04 -6.51
CA GLN A 107 13.59 6.79 -6.82
C GLN A 107 14.08 5.54 -6.07
N GLY A 108 14.54 4.55 -6.82
CA GLY A 108 14.99 3.28 -6.25
C GLY A 108 13.84 2.42 -5.73
N SER A 109 14.18 1.35 -5.00
CA SER A 109 13.20 0.50 -4.34
C SER A 109 12.97 1.00 -2.91
N PRO A 110 11.72 1.10 -2.44
CA PRO A 110 11.46 1.25 -1.00
C PRO A 110 11.91 -0.02 -0.25
N ASP A 111 12.12 0.12 1.06
CA ASP A 111 12.47 -1.01 1.94
C ASP A 111 11.24 -1.84 2.30
N ALA A 112 10.07 -1.20 2.41
CA ALA A 112 8.79 -1.85 2.60
C ALA A 112 7.68 -1.22 1.74
N VAL A 113 6.66 -2.02 1.42
CA VAL A 113 5.41 -1.54 0.82
C VAL A 113 4.22 -1.98 1.67
N LEU A 114 3.36 -1.03 2.05
CA LEU A 114 2.05 -1.30 2.65
C LEU A 114 0.96 -1.26 1.58
N ILE A 115 0.14 -2.32 1.54
CA ILE A 115 -1.03 -2.47 0.68
C ILE A 115 -2.28 -2.41 1.57
N ASP A 116 -2.84 -1.21 1.70
CA ASP A 116 -4.01 -0.95 2.53
C ASP A 116 -5.00 0.05 1.88
N GLY A 117 -4.98 0.12 0.55
CA GLY A 117 -5.75 1.06 -0.23
C GLY A 117 -6.77 0.35 -1.13
N ARG A 118 -6.90 0.87 -2.35
CA ARG A 118 -7.67 0.26 -3.45
C ARG A 118 -6.75 -0.53 -4.38
N PHE A 119 -7.34 -1.34 -5.27
CA PHE A 119 -6.61 -2.13 -6.27
C PHE A 119 -5.50 -2.98 -5.63
N ARG A 120 -5.78 -3.63 -4.50
CA ARG A 120 -4.75 -4.16 -3.59
C ARG A 120 -3.92 -5.25 -4.28
N VAL A 121 -4.56 -6.13 -5.03
CA VAL A 121 -3.85 -7.16 -5.82
C VAL A 121 -2.90 -6.51 -6.83
N ALA A 122 -3.38 -5.54 -7.61
CA ALA A 122 -2.57 -4.85 -8.61
C ALA A 122 -1.41 -4.07 -7.98
N CYS A 123 -1.62 -3.42 -6.83
CA CYS A 123 -0.58 -2.72 -6.08
C CYS A 123 0.55 -3.67 -5.63
N LEU A 124 0.22 -4.86 -5.11
CA LEU A 124 1.23 -5.85 -4.73
C LEU A 124 1.99 -6.36 -5.96
N LEU A 125 1.29 -6.69 -7.05
CA LEU A 125 1.93 -7.19 -8.26
C LEU A 125 2.87 -6.16 -8.89
N GLN A 126 2.49 -4.87 -8.90
CA GLN A 126 3.38 -3.79 -9.31
C GLN A 126 4.59 -3.65 -8.39
N SER A 127 4.39 -3.83 -7.08
CA SER A 127 5.48 -3.80 -6.11
C SER A 127 6.49 -4.93 -6.37
N ILE A 128 6.03 -6.12 -6.76
CA ILE A 128 6.92 -7.23 -7.17
C ILE A 128 7.75 -6.87 -8.42
N ILE A 129 7.18 -6.12 -9.37
CA ILE A 129 7.88 -5.69 -10.59
C ILE A 129 8.98 -4.66 -10.29
N HIS A 130 8.70 -3.73 -9.38
CA HIS A 130 9.53 -2.54 -9.18
C HIS A 130 10.48 -2.60 -7.97
N CYS A 131 10.18 -3.42 -6.96
CA CYS A 131 10.98 -3.49 -5.73
C CYS A 131 12.13 -4.50 -5.82
N LYS A 132 13.13 -4.30 -4.97
CA LYS A 132 14.21 -5.27 -4.76
C LYS A 132 13.69 -6.52 -4.03
N PRO A 133 14.34 -7.69 -4.19
CA PRO A 133 13.92 -8.93 -3.53
C PRO A 133 13.82 -8.86 -2.00
N GLU A 134 14.59 -7.98 -1.36
CA GLU A 134 14.60 -7.83 0.10
C GLU A 134 13.38 -7.08 0.65
N CYS A 135 12.68 -6.34 -0.22
CA CYS A 135 11.54 -5.50 0.14
C CYS A 135 10.47 -6.33 0.86
N ILE A 136 9.97 -5.79 1.97
CA ILE A 136 8.88 -6.40 2.73
C ILE A 136 7.55 -5.87 2.23
N PHE A 137 6.60 -6.76 1.98
CA PHE A 137 5.23 -6.38 1.66
C PHE A 137 4.32 -6.64 2.85
N LEU A 138 3.52 -5.64 3.20
CA LEU A 138 2.54 -5.67 4.27
C LEU A 138 1.17 -5.56 3.61
N PHE A 139 0.34 -6.60 3.69
CA PHE A 139 -0.98 -6.63 3.04
C PHE A 139 -2.05 -6.72 4.12
N HIS A 140 -2.82 -5.66 4.30
CA HIS A 140 -3.88 -5.58 5.31
C HIS A 140 -5.21 -6.17 4.80
N ASP A 141 -6.09 -6.63 5.69
CA ASP A 141 -7.34 -7.32 5.35
C ASP A 141 -7.17 -8.61 4.49
N PHE A 142 -6.00 -9.24 4.56
CA PHE A 142 -5.63 -10.33 3.64
C PHE A 142 -6.30 -11.68 3.96
N GLN A 143 -6.44 -12.01 5.24
CA GLN A 143 -6.84 -13.35 5.67
C GLN A 143 -8.23 -13.76 5.15
N ASP A 144 -9.20 -12.85 5.29
CA ASP A 144 -10.63 -13.18 5.12
C ASP A 144 -11.19 -12.81 3.73
N ARG A 145 -10.31 -12.40 2.79
CA ARG A 145 -10.70 -11.95 1.44
C ARG A 145 -10.04 -12.83 0.36
N PRO A 146 -10.71 -13.94 -0.06
CA PRO A 146 -10.12 -14.92 -0.97
C PRO A 146 -9.70 -14.38 -2.34
N HIS A 147 -10.32 -13.31 -2.83
CA HIS A 147 -9.93 -12.68 -4.10
C HIS A 147 -8.50 -12.11 -4.05
N TYR A 148 -7.99 -11.73 -2.86
CA TYR A 148 -6.59 -11.33 -2.72
C TYR A 148 -5.60 -12.48 -2.84
N HIS A 149 -6.03 -13.73 -2.67
CA HIS A 149 -5.12 -14.88 -2.57
C HIS A 149 -4.47 -15.26 -3.91
N ALA A 150 -4.89 -14.65 -5.02
CA ALA A 150 -4.22 -14.77 -6.32
C ALA A 150 -2.71 -14.47 -6.23
N VAL A 151 -2.32 -13.54 -5.34
CA VAL A 151 -0.93 -13.11 -5.16
C VAL A 151 -0.03 -14.17 -4.53
N LEU A 152 -0.59 -15.18 -3.86
CA LEU A 152 0.17 -16.26 -3.19
C LEU A 152 1.03 -17.08 -4.14
N ARG A 153 0.75 -17.05 -5.45
CA ARG A 153 1.63 -17.69 -6.43
C ARG A 153 2.99 -16.98 -6.53
N HIS A 154 3.06 -15.68 -6.22
CA HIS A 154 4.24 -14.83 -6.46
C HIS A 154 5.04 -14.50 -5.21
N VAL A 155 4.48 -14.72 -4.02
CA VAL A 155 5.07 -14.31 -2.74
C VAL A 155 5.20 -15.49 -1.77
N ASP A 156 6.17 -15.38 -0.87
CA ASP A 156 6.25 -16.18 0.34
C ASP A 156 5.62 -15.40 1.48
N VAL A 157 4.69 -16.02 2.20
CA VAL A 157 4.08 -15.42 3.41
C VAL A 157 4.97 -15.73 4.60
N LEU A 158 5.54 -14.69 5.20
CA LEU A 158 6.48 -14.79 6.31
C LEU A 158 5.76 -14.84 7.66
N ALA A 159 4.65 -14.12 7.78
CA ALA A 159 3.81 -14.10 8.97
C ALA A 159 2.37 -13.68 8.64
N ARG A 160 1.43 -14.06 9.50
CA ARG A 160 0.07 -13.51 9.54
C ARG A 160 -0.28 -13.16 10.98
N VAL A 161 -0.80 -11.95 11.19
CA VAL A 161 -1.26 -11.47 12.49
C VAL A 161 -2.64 -10.85 12.26
N ASP A 162 -3.67 -11.47 12.83
CA ASP A 162 -5.07 -11.18 12.54
C ASP A 162 -5.32 -11.13 11.02
N THR A 163 -5.56 -9.95 10.45
CA THR A 163 -5.81 -9.77 9.01
C THR A 163 -4.57 -9.31 8.23
N LEU A 164 -3.54 -8.82 8.91
CA LEU A 164 -2.28 -8.38 8.32
C LEU A 164 -1.41 -9.58 7.92
N ALA A 165 -1.00 -9.63 6.66
CA ALA A 165 -0.01 -10.57 6.16
C ALA A 165 1.31 -9.87 5.84
N VAL A 166 2.41 -10.47 6.31
CA VAL A 166 3.78 -10.06 5.98
C VAL A 166 4.31 -11.00 4.91
N MET A 167 4.80 -10.45 3.82
CA MET A 167 5.20 -11.20 2.65
C MET A 167 6.51 -10.69 2.07
N ARG A 168 7.11 -11.50 1.20
CA ARG A 168 8.21 -11.12 0.31
C ARG A 168 8.01 -11.78 -1.05
N ALA A 169 8.49 -11.16 -2.11
CA ALA A 169 8.53 -11.82 -3.41
C ALA A 169 9.32 -13.13 -3.32
N LYS A 170 8.86 -14.17 -4.04
CA LYS A 170 9.61 -15.42 -4.16
C LYS A 170 10.99 -15.16 -4.78
N GLN A 171 11.99 -15.95 -4.41
CA GLN A 171 13.34 -15.80 -4.99
C GLN A 171 13.37 -15.95 -6.52
N GLN A 172 12.49 -16.78 -7.06
CA GLN A 172 12.30 -16.98 -8.50
C GLN A 172 10.87 -16.57 -8.86
N VAL A 173 10.71 -15.33 -9.32
CA VAL A 173 9.44 -14.82 -9.81
C VAL A 173 9.28 -15.16 -11.29
N ASP A 174 8.18 -15.81 -11.64
CA ASP A 174 7.75 -15.94 -13.03
C ASP A 174 7.12 -14.61 -13.48
N GLY A 175 7.90 -13.81 -14.19
CA GLY A 175 7.46 -12.50 -14.68
C GLY A 175 6.26 -12.58 -15.63
N THR A 176 6.11 -13.66 -16.41
CA THR A 176 4.93 -13.84 -17.29
C THR A 176 3.69 -14.08 -16.45
N ALA A 177 3.79 -14.91 -15.41
CA ALA A 177 2.69 -15.15 -14.50
C ALA A 177 2.28 -13.88 -13.73
N VAL A 178 3.25 -13.05 -13.32
CA VAL A 178 2.96 -11.75 -12.68
C VAL A 178 2.19 -10.84 -13.61
N LEU A 179 2.61 -10.72 -14.88
CA LEU A 179 1.95 -9.86 -15.85
C LEU A 179 0.54 -10.35 -16.21
N HIS A 180 0.33 -11.67 -16.29
CA HIS A 180 -1.01 -12.23 -16.51
C HIS A 180 -1.96 -11.87 -15.37
N ASP A 181 -1.53 -12.04 -14.11
CA ASP A 181 -2.38 -11.71 -12.97
C ASP A 181 -2.60 -10.21 -12.83
N LEU A 182 -1.58 -9.42 -13.16
CA LEU A 182 -1.71 -7.97 -13.15
C LEU A 182 -2.73 -7.53 -14.20
N PHE A 183 -2.77 -8.19 -15.36
CA PHE A 183 -3.78 -7.94 -16.38
C PHE A 183 -5.20 -8.28 -15.88
N ASP A 184 -5.36 -9.43 -15.23
CA ASP A 184 -6.66 -9.87 -14.68
C ASP A 184 -7.19 -8.92 -13.59
N HIS A 185 -6.29 -8.24 -12.87
CA HIS A 185 -6.65 -7.33 -11.76
C HIS A 185 -6.45 -5.84 -12.10
N TYR A 186 -6.11 -5.51 -13.35
CA TYR A 186 -5.65 -4.18 -13.75
C TYR A 186 -6.68 -3.07 -13.54
N LEU A 187 -7.96 -3.43 -13.54
CA LEU A 187 -9.09 -2.52 -13.37
C LEU A 187 -9.97 -2.93 -12.18
N ILE A 188 -9.46 -3.74 -11.26
CA ILE A 188 -10.23 -4.24 -10.11
C ILE A 188 -9.90 -3.37 -8.88
N PRO A 189 -10.79 -2.43 -8.47
CA PRO A 189 -10.57 -1.55 -7.32
C PRO A 189 -10.66 -2.27 -5.96
N ASP A 190 -11.04 -3.56 -5.99
CA ASP A 190 -11.33 -4.51 -4.91
C ASP A 190 -12.47 -4.11 -3.98
#